data_AF-A0A924VGL1-F1
#
_entry.id   AF-A0A924VGL1-F1
#
_cell.length_a   1.000
_cell.length_b   1.000
_cell.length_c   1.000
_cell.angle_alpha   90.00
_cell.angle_beta   90.00
_cell.angle_gamma   90.00
#
_symmetry.space_group_name_H-M   'P 1'
#
loop_
_entity.id
_entity.type
_entity.pdbx_description
1 polymer ?
#
loop_
_entity_poly.entity_id
_entity_poly.type
_entity_poly.pdbx_seq_one_letter_code
_entity_poly.pdbx_strand_id
1 'polypeptide(L)'
;MKKKWPVSINGKIAVVRSPEIKPTLPVAFDTATVQKYTESGWARFDKNENLAELEKTITGKLQARALSPQYDQIVKDAARETVKVFVSTWLLGTRSWGREPEYRVVVLFPGELIPVRGAKLEAPQ
;
A
#
# COMPACT_ATOMS: atom_id res chain seq x y z
N MET A 1 22.55 8.70 -12.58
CA MET A 1 23.25 8.12 -11.41
C MET A 1 22.39 7.00 -10.81
N LYS A 2 22.84 5.74 -10.82
CA LYS A 2 22.08 4.62 -10.24
C LYS A 2 21.99 4.82 -8.72
N LYS A 3 20.84 5.23 -8.20
CA LYS A 3 20.59 5.28 -6.75
C LYS A 3 20.83 3.86 -6.21
N LYS A 4 21.85 3.68 -5.38
CA LYS A 4 22.05 2.44 -4.64
C LYS A 4 20.77 2.20 -3.82
N TRP A 5 20.22 1.01 -3.95
CA TRP A 5 19.08 0.60 -3.14
C TRP A 5 19.46 0.71 -1.66
N PRO A 6 18.64 1.34 -0.79
CA PRO A 6 18.98 1.60 0.60
C PRO A 6 18.76 0.33 1.45
N VAL A 7 19.55 -0.71 1.19
CA VAL A 7 19.59 -1.94 1.97
C VAL A 7 20.77 -1.87 2.94
N SER A 8 20.49 -1.90 4.24
CA SER A 8 21.51 -1.99 5.28
C SER A 8 21.47 -3.39 5.89
N ILE A 9 22.61 -4.06 6.02
CA ILE A 9 22.70 -5.41 6.56
C ILE A 9 23.47 -5.36 7.87
N ASN A 10 22.81 -5.76 8.95
CA ASN A 10 23.37 -5.87 10.30
C ASN A 10 23.32 -7.33 10.73
N GLY A 11 24.40 -8.07 10.50
CA GLY A 11 24.48 -9.51 10.79
C GLY A 11 23.44 -10.30 9.99
N LYS A 12 22.48 -10.93 10.67
CA LYS A 12 21.41 -11.72 10.07
C LYS A 12 20.14 -10.91 9.73
N ILE A 13 20.15 -9.59 9.92
CA ILE A 13 18.99 -8.72 9.62
C ILE A 13 19.32 -7.78 8.46
N ALA A 14 18.56 -7.87 7.38
CA ALA A 14 18.61 -6.92 6.27
C ALA A 14 17.45 -5.94 6.38
N VAL A 15 17.76 -4.66 6.57
CA VAL A 15 16.80 -3.56 6.67
C VAL A 15 16.72 -2.85 5.32
N VAL A 16 15.52 -2.78 4.76
CA VAL A 16 15.20 -2.16 3.47
C VAL A 16 14.35 -0.93 3.74
N ARG A 17 14.81 0.25 3.31
CA ARG A 17 14.01 1.48 3.38
C ARG A 17 13.24 1.69 2.08
N SER A 18 11.93 1.48 2.13
CA SER A 18 11.04 1.71 0.99
C SER A 18 10.58 3.17 0.97
N PRO A 19 10.40 3.79 -0.21
CA PRO A 19 9.78 5.11 -0.31
C PRO A 19 8.31 5.08 0.14
N GLU A 20 7.74 6.27 0.32
CA GLU A 20 6.32 6.44 0.56
C GLU A 20 5.49 5.93 -0.63
N ILE A 21 4.42 5.20 -0.36
CA ILE A 21 3.47 4.75 -1.37
C ILE A 21 2.34 5.78 -1.44
N LYS A 22 2.00 6.22 -2.66
CA LYS A 22 0.87 7.11 -2.90
C LYS A 22 0.00 6.55 -4.01
N PRO A 23 -1.34 6.56 -3.85
CA PRO A 23 -2.24 6.19 -4.92
C PRO A 23 -2.15 7.22 -6.05
N THR A 24 -2.27 6.74 -7.29
CA THR A 24 -2.48 7.63 -8.44
C THR A 24 -3.92 8.14 -8.39
N LEU A 25 -4.07 9.46 -8.51
CA LEU A 25 -5.37 10.13 -8.53
C LEU A 25 -5.55 10.90 -9.86
N PRO A 26 -6.75 10.87 -10.48
CA PRO A 26 -7.94 10.12 -10.06
C PRO A 26 -7.72 8.60 -10.15
N VAL A 27 -8.48 7.83 -9.35
CA VAL A 27 -8.38 6.37 -9.33
C VAL A 27 -8.79 5.83 -10.70
N ALA A 28 -7.88 5.13 -11.37
CA ALA A 28 -8.19 4.43 -12.60
C ALA A 28 -9.02 3.18 -12.28
N PHE A 29 -10.21 3.08 -12.88
CA PHE A 29 -11.03 1.88 -12.84
C PHE A 29 -11.65 1.65 -14.21
N ASP A 30 -11.96 0.39 -14.52
CA ASP A 30 -12.57 0.03 -15.79
C ASP A 30 -14.03 0.48 -15.83
N THR A 31 -14.36 1.36 -16.78
CA THR A 31 -15.72 1.84 -16.99
C THR A 31 -16.53 0.97 -17.97
N ALA A 32 -15.88 0.06 -18.71
CA ALA A 32 -16.55 -0.76 -19.73
C ALA A 32 -17.56 -1.75 -19.12
N THR A 33 -17.33 -2.17 -17.88
CA THR A 33 -18.17 -3.13 -17.15
C THR A 33 -19.18 -2.47 -16.20
N VAL A 34 -19.24 -1.14 -16.17
CA VAL A 34 -20.12 -0.40 -15.25
C VAL A 34 -21.58 -0.53 -15.68
N GLN A 35 -22.41 -1.07 -14.78
CA GLN A 35 -23.87 -1.13 -14.94
C GLN A 35 -24.54 -0.04 -14.10
N LYS A 36 -25.54 0.62 -14.68
CA LYS A 36 -26.24 1.78 -14.09
C LYS A 36 -27.73 1.49 -14.04
N TYR A 37 -28.36 1.74 -12.91
CA TYR A 37 -29.78 1.44 -12.69
C TYR A 37 -30.42 2.44 -11.73
N THR A 38 -31.71 2.73 -11.91
CA THR A 38 -32.49 3.66 -11.07
C THR A 38 -33.96 3.24 -11.00
N GLU A 39 -34.50 3.08 -9.79
CA GLU A 39 -35.92 2.72 -9.55
C GLU A 39 -36.77 3.94 -9.20
N SER A 40 -36.17 4.94 -8.55
CA SER A 40 -36.88 6.05 -7.90
C SER A 40 -36.75 7.35 -8.70
N GLY A 41 -37.85 8.09 -8.83
CA GLY A 41 -37.88 9.44 -9.38
C GLY A 41 -39.31 9.93 -9.60
N TRP A 42 -39.58 11.20 -9.30
CA TRP A 42 -40.87 11.83 -9.62
C TRP A 42 -40.98 11.92 -11.15
N ALA A 43 -41.90 11.13 -11.69
CA ALA A 43 -42.35 11.12 -13.09
C ALA A 43 -41.25 11.39 -14.16
N ARG A 44 -40.45 10.38 -14.55
CA ARG A 44 -39.62 10.30 -15.79
C ARG A 44 -38.63 11.44 -16.15
N PHE A 45 -38.74 12.64 -15.59
CA PHE A 45 -37.96 13.82 -15.99
C PHE A 45 -36.67 13.95 -15.17
N ASP A 46 -36.68 13.64 -13.87
CA ASP A 46 -35.49 13.77 -12.99
C ASP A 46 -34.61 12.51 -12.89
N LYS A 47 -35.05 11.35 -13.41
CA LYS A 47 -34.36 10.06 -13.16
C LYS A 47 -32.94 10.01 -13.76
N ASN A 48 -32.80 10.48 -15.01
CA ASN A 48 -31.53 10.45 -15.71
C ASN A 48 -30.58 11.52 -15.19
N GLU A 49 -31.10 12.68 -14.80
CA GLU A 49 -30.31 13.77 -14.22
C GLU A 49 -29.75 13.38 -12.85
N ASN A 50 -30.58 12.81 -11.98
CA ASN A 50 -30.16 12.29 -10.68
C ASN A 50 -29.09 11.19 -10.81
N LEU A 51 -29.24 10.29 -11.78
CA LEU A 51 -28.26 9.25 -12.05
C LEU A 51 -26.94 9.84 -12.56
N ALA A 52 -27.00 10.80 -13.49
CA ALA A 52 -25.81 11.49 -13.99
C ALA A 52 -25.11 12.30 -12.89
N GLU A 53 -25.85 12.90 -11.96
CA GLU A 53 -25.30 13.57 -10.79
C GLU A 53 -24.64 12.57 -9.82
N LEU A 54 -25.29 11.43 -9.56
CA LEU A 54 -24.72 10.36 -8.74
C LEU A 54 -23.41 9.82 -9.31
N GLU A 55 -23.34 9.63 -10.63
CA GLU A 55 -22.13 9.18 -11.32
C GLU A 55 -20.95 10.11 -11.10
N LYS A 56 -21.18 11.43 -11.13
CA LYS A 56 -20.12 12.43 -10.86
C LYS A 56 -19.55 12.28 -9.45
N THR A 57 -20.31 11.72 -8.49
CA THR A 57 -19.83 11.47 -7.13
C THR A 57 -18.89 10.28 -7.00
N ILE A 58 -18.86 9.37 -7.98
CA ILE A 58 -18.08 8.11 -7.89
C ILE A 58 -16.59 8.40 -7.76
N THR A 59 -16.03 9.26 -8.63
CA THR A 59 -14.60 9.60 -8.62
C THR A 59 -14.18 10.19 -7.27
N GLY A 60 -14.96 11.11 -6.71
CA GLY A 60 -14.67 11.70 -5.40
C GLY A 60 -14.71 10.67 -4.27
N LYS A 61 -15.68 9.75 -4.28
CA LYS A 61 -15.78 8.66 -3.31
C LYS A 61 -14.60 7.69 -3.42
N LEU A 62 -14.17 7.33 -4.63
CA LEU A 62 -13.02 6.46 -4.85
C LEU A 62 -11.72 7.13 -4.39
N GLN A 63 -11.54 8.43 -4.66
CA GLN A 63 -10.40 9.19 -4.17
C GLN A 63 -10.36 9.24 -2.64
N ALA A 64 -11.48 9.52 -1.98
CA ALA A 64 -11.55 9.54 -0.52
C ALA A 64 -11.20 8.16 0.09
N ARG A 65 -11.65 7.06 -0.54
CA ARG A 65 -11.28 5.69 -0.13
C ARG A 65 -9.81 5.41 -0.34
N ALA A 66 -9.25 5.77 -1.49
CA ALA A 66 -7.83 5.57 -1.81
C ALA A 66 -6.89 6.31 -0.85
N LEU A 67 -7.33 7.46 -0.32
CA LEU A 67 -6.59 8.25 0.67
C LEU A 67 -6.86 7.82 2.12
N SER A 68 -7.74 6.86 2.36
CA SER A 68 -8.09 6.44 3.71
C SER A 68 -6.94 5.64 4.35
N PRO A 69 -6.69 5.81 5.67
CA PRO A 69 -5.64 5.08 6.38
C PRO A 69 -5.77 3.55 6.28
N GLN A 70 -7.00 3.04 6.18
CA GLN A 70 -7.28 1.61 6.06
C GLN A 70 -6.73 1.04 4.74
N TYR A 71 -6.95 1.74 3.62
CA TYR A 71 -6.42 1.32 2.33
C TYR A 71 -4.90 1.49 2.24
N ASP A 72 -4.35 2.56 2.82
CA ASP A 72 -2.91 2.76 2.91
C ASP A 72 -2.21 1.60 3.64
N GLN A 73 -2.78 1.13 4.75
CA GLN A 73 -2.25 -0.03 5.48
C GLN A 73 -2.28 -1.31 4.64
N ILE A 74 -3.40 -1.60 3.97
CA ILE A 74 -3.54 -2.79 3.10
C ILE A 74 -2.47 -2.78 1.99
N VAL A 75 -2.28 -1.63 1.35
CA VAL A 75 -1.29 -1.47 0.27
C VAL A 75 0.13 -1.60 0.81
N LYS A 76 0.43 -0.97 1.96
CA LYS A 76 1.74 -1.09 2.62
C LYS A 76 2.05 -2.54 2.96
N ASP A 77 1.13 -3.30 3.53
CA ASP A 77 1.38 -4.69 3.93
C ASP A 77 1.65 -5.60 2.72
N ALA A 78 0.85 -5.47 1.67
CA ALA A 78 1.10 -6.18 0.40
C ALA A 78 2.46 -5.80 -0.22
N ALA A 79 2.80 -4.51 -0.19
CA ALA A 79 4.08 -4.02 -0.68
C ALA A 79 5.27 -4.51 0.17
N ARG A 80 5.13 -4.59 1.51
CA ARG A 80 6.18 -5.16 2.38
C ARG A 80 6.51 -6.58 1.98
N GLU A 81 5.49 -7.42 1.80
CA GLU A 81 5.72 -8.82 1.48
C GLU A 81 6.38 -8.96 0.10
N THR A 82 5.92 -8.17 -0.87
CA THR A 82 6.52 -8.16 -2.21
C THR A 82 7.99 -7.75 -2.19
N VAL A 83 8.33 -6.65 -1.52
CA VAL A 83 9.72 -6.17 -1.41
C VAL A 83 10.58 -7.14 -0.61
N LYS A 84 10.04 -7.72 0.46
CA LYS A 84 10.71 -8.72 1.27
C LYS A 84 11.08 -9.96 0.45
N VAL A 85 10.14 -10.49 -0.32
CA VAL A 85 10.37 -11.63 -1.23
C VAL A 85 11.44 -11.27 -2.27
N PHE A 86 11.31 -10.11 -2.91
CA PHE A 86 12.28 -9.64 -3.90
C PHE A 86 13.70 -9.54 -3.33
N VAL A 87 13.86 -8.85 -2.20
CA VAL A 87 15.17 -8.64 -1.57
C VAL A 87 15.74 -9.95 -1.01
N SER A 88 14.90 -10.83 -0.47
CA SER A 88 15.35 -12.15 0.01
C SER A 88 15.94 -12.97 -1.14
N THR A 89 15.22 -13.04 -2.28
CA THR A 89 15.70 -13.73 -3.49
C THR A 89 16.99 -13.11 -4.02
N TRP A 90 17.06 -11.78 -4.05
CA TRP A 90 18.25 -11.05 -4.51
C TRP A 90 19.48 -11.28 -3.61
N LEU A 91 19.29 -11.30 -2.28
CA LEU A 91 20.35 -11.53 -1.30
C LEU A 91 20.90 -12.96 -1.38
N LEU A 92 20.05 -13.96 -1.62
CA LEU A 92 20.45 -15.35 -1.83
C LEU A 92 21.33 -15.53 -3.08
N GLY A 93 21.12 -14.71 -4.13
CA GLY A 93 21.86 -14.81 -5.38
C GLY A 93 23.15 -13.99 -5.44
N THR A 94 23.25 -12.90 -4.65
CA THR A 94 24.36 -11.94 -4.75
C THR A 94 25.39 -12.09 -3.62
N ARG A 95 25.02 -12.73 -2.50
CA ARG A 95 25.84 -12.77 -1.27
C ARG A 95 25.65 -14.09 -0.52
N SER A 96 26.54 -14.37 0.43
CA SER A 96 26.46 -15.50 1.38
C SER A 96 25.34 -15.30 2.42
N TRP A 97 24.11 -15.03 1.98
CA TRP A 97 22.94 -14.91 2.84
C TRP A 97 22.41 -16.30 3.17
N GLY A 98 22.24 -16.62 4.45
CA GLY A 98 21.76 -17.93 4.87
C GLY A 98 20.25 -18.08 4.65
N ARG A 99 19.80 -19.32 4.49
CA ARG A 99 18.37 -19.69 4.49
C ARG A 99 17.85 -20.03 5.89
N GLU A 100 18.69 -19.88 6.91
CA GLU A 100 18.33 -20.15 8.31
C GLU A 100 17.23 -19.17 8.76
N PRO A 101 16.33 -19.58 9.67
CA PRO A 101 15.24 -18.75 10.18
C PRO A 101 15.70 -17.48 10.90
N GLU A 102 16.98 -17.40 11.27
CA GLU A 102 17.58 -16.20 11.87
C GLU A 102 17.83 -15.08 10.84
N TYR A 103 17.92 -15.41 9.56
CA TYR A 103 18.04 -14.43 8.48
C TYR A 103 16.68 -13.85 8.14
N ARG A 104 16.51 -12.55 8.36
CA ARG A 104 15.24 -11.86 8.09
C ARG A 104 15.44 -10.55 7.34
N VAL A 105 14.51 -10.30 6.42
CA VAL A 105 14.40 -9.02 5.70
C VAL A 105 13.28 -8.21 6.33
N VAL A 106 13.60 -6.99 6.76
CA VAL A 106 12.68 -6.04 7.38
C VAL A 106 12.50 -4.86 6.44
N VAL A 107 11.28 -4.64 5.96
CA VAL A 107 10.93 -3.52 5.09
C VAL A 107 10.29 -2.42 5.93
N LEU A 108 10.87 -1.22 5.89
CA LEU A 108 10.39 -0.04 6.61
C LEU A 108 9.96 1.03 5.63
N PHE A 109 8.78 1.60 5.87
CA PHE A 109 8.30 2.81 5.21
C PHE A 109 8.73 4.07 5.97
N PRO A 110 8.60 5.28 5.38
CA PRO A 110 8.95 6.52 6.06
C PRO A 110 8.23 6.65 7.41
N GLY A 111 8.98 7.02 8.45
CA GLY A 111 8.47 7.16 9.82
C GLY A 111 8.50 5.88 10.67
N GLU A 112 8.79 4.73 10.08
CA GLU A 112 8.80 3.46 10.81
C GLU A 112 10.16 3.15 11.42
N LEU A 113 10.13 2.65 12.66
CA LEU A 113 11.31 2.22 13.39
C LEU A 113 11.52 0.71 13.21
N ILE A 114 12.77 0.28 13.32
CA ILE A 114 13.09 -1.15 13.31
C ILE A 114 12.38 -1.78 14.50
N PRO A 115 11.54 -2.81 14.32
CA PRO A 115 10.96 -3.54 15.44
C PRO A 115 12.09 -4.27 16.18
N VAL A 116 12.55 -3.66 17.27
CA VAL A 116 13.53 -4.27 18.18
C VAL A 116 12.80 -5.39 18.92
N ARG A 117 13.20 -6.63 18.69
CA ARG A 117 12.66 -7.78 19.43
C ARG A 117 13.11 -7.63 20.88
N GLY A 118 12.25 -7.07 21.74
CA GLY A 118 12.54 -6.84 23.17
C GLY A 118 12.23 -5.45 23.73
N ALA A 119 11.73 -4.49 22.95
CA ALA A 119 11.31 -3.19 23.51
C ALA A 119 9.95 -3.34 24.20
N LYS A 120 9.98 -3.68 25.50
CA LYS A 120 8.87 -3.43 26.42
C LYS A 120 8.53 -1.95 26.32
N LEU A 121 7.33 -1.63 25.87
CA LEU A 121 6.77 -0.28 25.92
C LEU A 121 6.69 0.13 27.39
N GLU A 122 7.68 0.84 27.91
CA GLU A 122 7.52 1.63 29.13
C GLU A 122 6.74 2.89 28.76
N ALA A 123 5.53 3.00 29.32
CA ALA A 123 4.71 4.20 29.25
C ALA A 123 5.36 5.31 30.08
N PRO A 124 5.32 6.58 29.63
CA PRO A 124 5.74 7.70 30.46
C PRO A 124 4.78 7.87 31.65
N GLN A 125 5.36 8.14 32.82
CA GLN A 125 4.66 8.51 34.06
C GLN A 125 4.00 9.88 33.95
#